data_AF-A0A371WMB7-F1
#
_entry.id   AF-A0A371WMB7-F1
#
_cell.length_a   1.000
_cell.length_b   1.000
_cell.length_c   1.000
_cell.angle_alpha   90.00
_cell.angle_beta   90.00
_cell.angle_gamma   90.00
#
_symmetry.space_group_name_H-M   'P 1'
#
loop_
_entity.id
_entity.type
_entity.pdbx_description
1 polymer ?
#
loop_
_entity_poly.entity_id
_entity_poly.type
_entity_poly.pdbx_seq_one_letter_code
_entity_poly.pdbx_strand_id
1 'polypeptide(L)'
;MHDARDRSKEVVMRSALLIVWTMVPLIVLAAISGAQAFPAKCLLQVDGKNYLNGRCNVDADSDGSFSIGTGESQGPNAGSPYFAYVNVVPGNSDNAEAWWNETPRSTHANSSLGTVTRSNDNACWINARAKICWSKF
;
A
#
# COMPACT_ATOMS: atom_id res chain seq x y z
N MET A 1 10.11 64.94 4.71
CA MET A 1 9.80 64.78 3.28
C MET A 1 10.85 65.58 2.50
N HIS A 2 11.98 64.97 2.17
CA HIS A 2 12.94 65.51 1.21
C HIS A 2 13.36 64.35 0.31
N ASP A 3 12.93 64.50 -0.94
CA ASP A 3 13.01 63.55 -2.03
C ASP A 3 14.38 63.65 -2.72
N ALA A 4 14.99 62.47 -2.80
CA ALA A 4 15.82 61.89 -3.84
C ALA A 4 16.72 62.74 -4.77
N ARG A 5 17.92 62.17 -4.92
CA ARG A 5 18.56 61.75 -6.19
C ARG A 5 19.40 62.80 -6.91
N ASP A 6 20.73 62.61 -6.85
CA ASP A 6 21.54 62.86 -8.05
C ASP A 6 22.94 62.23 -8.09
N ARG A 7 23.24 61.69 -9.28
CA ARG A 7 24.52 61.51 -9.97
C ARG A 7 25.68 60.86 -9.18
N SER A 8 25.90 59.56 -9.39
CA SER A 8 26.71 59.04 -10.51
C SER A 8 28.10 59.66 -10.58
N LYS A 9 29.12 58.88 -10.19
CA LYS A 9 30.44 58.80 -10.85
C LYS A 9 31.30 57.70 -10.20
N GLU A 10 31.40 56.60 -10.92
CA GLU A 10 32.67 55.93 -11.19
C GLU A 10 33.59 55.64 -9.99
N VAL A 11 33.38 54.49 -9.35
CA VAL A 11 34.52 53.73 -8.82
C VAL A 11 34.50 52.35 -9.45
N VAL A 12 35.10 52.31 -10.63
CA VAL A 12 36.03 51.29 -11.09
C VAL A 12 35.64 49.85 -10.71
N MET A 13 34.98 49.22 -11.67
CA MET A 13 35.05 47.79 -11.99
C MET A 13 36.45 47.22 -11.69
N ARG A 14 36.58 46.53 -10.55
CA ARG A 14 37.68 45.61 -10.27
C ARG A 14 37.07 44.27 -9.89
N SER A 15 36.91 43.45 -10.91
CA SER A 15 36.68 42.02 -10.81
C SER A 15 37.70 41.42 -9.83
N ALA A 16 37.21 40.93 -8.70
CA ALA A 16 37.93 39.98 -7.86
C ALA A 16 37.03 38.75 -7.72
N LEU A 17 37.59 37.65 -8.20
CA LEU A 17 36.99 36.32 -8.27
C LEU A 17 36.48 35.81 -6.93
N LEU A 18 35.35 35.07 -7.02
CA LEU A 18 34.97 33.88 -6.24
C LEU A 18 34.85 34.12 -4.72
N ILE A 19 33.67 33.92 -4.13
CA ILE A 19 33.20 32.60 -3.69
C ILE A 19 31.67 32.66 -3.65
N VAL A 20 31.01 32.01 -4.60
CA VAL A 20 29.59 31.64 -4.44
C VAL A 20 29.61 30.32 -3.68
N TRP A 21 29.43 30.36 -2.36
CA TRP A 21 29.04 29.16 -1.63
C TRP A 21 27.63 28.81 -2.08
N THR A 22 27.51 27.95 -3.10
CA THR A 22 26.27 27.25 -3.37
C THR A 22 26.05 26.28 -2.22
N MET A 23 25.44 26.75 -1.13
CA MET A 23 24.73 25.85 -0.22
C MET A 23 23.56 25.29 -1.01
N VAL A 24 23.80 24.17 -1.70
CA VAL A 24 22.73 23.32 -2.21
C VAL A 24 22.06 22.74 -0.96
N PRO A 25 20.81 23.11 -0.62
CA PRO A 25 20.10 22.38 0.40
C PRO A 25 19.95 20.95 -0.13
N LEU A 26 20.56 20.00 0.57
CA LEU A 26 20.39 18.57 0.31
C LEU A 26 18.93 18.23 0.70
N ILE A 27 17.99 18.48 -0.20
CA ILE A 27 16.60 18.07 -0.02
C ILE A 27 16.59 16.55 -0.12
N VAL A 28 16.67 15.88 1.02
CA VAL A 28 16.46 14.44 1.11
C VAL A 28 14.97 14.20 0.88
N LEU A 29 14.59 13.83 -0.36
CA LEU A 29 13.27 13.28 -0.64
C LEU A 29 13.20 11.91 0.03
N ALA A 30 12.65 11.85 1.24
CA ALA A 30 12.18 10.60 1.81
C ALA A 30 11.00 10.13 0.96
N ALA A 31 11.17 9.04 0.21
CA ALA A 31 10.07 8.38 -0.49
C ALA A 31 9.11 7.82 0.57
N ILE A 32 7.92 8.40 0.69
CA ILE A 32 6.84 7.86 1.51
C ILE A 32 6.25 6.68 0.73
N SER A 33 6.80 5.49 0.95
CA SER A 33 6.24 4.23 0.43
C SER A 33 4.99 3.86 1.23
N GLY A 34 3.84 4.42 0.87
CA GLY A 34 2.55 3.91 1.33
C GLY A 34 2.19 2.67 0.51
N ALA A 35 1.88 1.54 1.17
CA ALA A 35 1.26 0.41 0.51
C ALA A 35 -0.03 0.91 -0.17
N GLN A 36 -0.10 0.79 -1.49
CA GLN A 36 -1.26 1.21 -2.27
C GLN A 36 -1.98 -0.04 -2.75
N ALA A 37 -3.26 -0.14 -2.37
CA ALA A 37 -4.10 -1.22 -2.85
C ALA A 37 -4.14 -1.24 -4.39
N PHE A 38 -4.06 -2.43 -4.98
CA PHE A 38 -4.02 -2.63 -6.43
C PHE A 38 -5.07 -3.65 -6.89
N PRO A 39 -5.58 -3.54 -8.13
CA PRO A 39 -6.57 -4.48 -8.65
C PRO A 39 -5.91 -5.84 -8.99
N ALA A 40 -6.57 -6.93 -8.63
CA ALA A 40 -6.15 -8.31 -8.87
C ALA A 40 -7.37 -9.23 -9.15
N LYS A 41 -7.10 -10.48 -9.54
CA LYS A 41 -8.09 -11.57 -9.49
C LYS A 41 -7.97 -12.29 -8.15
N CYS A 42 -9.08 -12.43 -7.43
CA CYS A 42 -9.10 -12.89 -6.05
C CYS A 42 -10.06 -14.07 -5.84
N LEU A 43 -9.78 -14.88 -4.83
CA LEU A 43 -10.66 -15.94 -4.33
C LEU A 43 -10.70 -15.89 -2.80
N LEU A 44 -11.91 -15.86 -2.25
CA LEU A 44 -12.20 -16.20 -0.86
C LEU A 44 -13.18 -17.36 -0.84
N GLN A 45 -12.69 -18.54 -0.49
CA GLN A 45 -13.51 -19.72 -0.25
C GLN A 45 -13.45 -20.07 1.23
N VAL A 46 -14.61 -20.28 1.85
CA VAL A 46 -14.75 -20.67 3.25
C VAL A 46 -15.76 -21.81 3.34
N ASP A 47 -15.38 -22.92 3.97
CA ASP A 47 -16.21 -24.11 4.13
C ASP A 47 -16.78 -24.62 2.78
N GLY A 48 -15.95 -24.57 1.74
CA GLY A 48 -16.31 -24.99 0.37
C GLY A 48 -17.15 -23.99 -0.44
N LYS A 49 -17.58 -22.87 0.15
CA LYS A 49 -18.36 -21.84 -0.53
C LYS A 49 -17.50 -20.65 -0.93
N ASN A 50 -17.67 -20.19 -2.17
CA ASN A 50 -17.03 -18.98 -2.68
C ASN A 50 -17.82 -17.73 -2.26
N TYR A 51 -17.15 -16.83 -1.55
CA TYR A 51 -17.69 -15.55 -1.10
C TYR A 51 -17.14 -14.38 -1.92
N LEU A 52 -15.92 -14.53 -2.45
CA LEU A 52 -15.29 -13.63 -3.40
C LEU A 52 -14.69 -14.49 -4.51
N ASN A 53 -15.00 -14.21 -5.77
CA ASN A 53 -14.35 -14.85 -6.91
C ASN A 53 -14.40 -13.91 -8.11
N GLY A 54 -13.28 -13.28 -8.44
CA GLY A 54 -13.21 -12.33 -9.53
C GLY A 54 -12.32 -11.14 -9.21
N ARG A 55 -12.57 -10.01 -9.86
CA ARG A 55 -11.77 -8.82 -9.69
C ARG A 55 -11.99 -8.21 -8.30
N CYS A 56 -10.92 -7.95 -7.59
CA CYS A 56 -10.93 -7.29 -6.29
C CYS A 56 -9.70 -6.41 -6.13
N ASN A 57 -9.66 -5.62 -5.06
CA ASN A 57 -8.45 -4.91 -4.65
C ASN A 57 -7.67 -5.75 -3.65
N VAL A 58 -6.35 -5.65 -3.72
CA VAL A 58 -5.41 -6.29 -2.79
C VAL A 58 -4.54 -5.20 -2.20
N ASP A 59 -4.44 -5.16 -0.88
CA ASP A 59 -3.45 -4.37 -0.18
C ASP A 59 -2.43 -5.32 0.43
N ALA A 60 -1.16 -5.21 0.05
CA ALA A 60 -0.13 -6.17 0.40
C ALA A 60 1.09 -5.48 1.02
N ASP A 61 1.52 -6.01 2.16
CA ASP A 61 2.65 -5.55 2.93
C ASP A 61 3.95 -6.28 2.53
N SER A 62 5.09 -5.69 2.91
CA SER A 62 6.42 -6.20 2.56
C SER A 62 6.79 -7.49 3.30
N ASP A 63 6.13 -7.80 4.41
CA ASP A 63 6.28 -9.05 5.16
C ASP A 63 5.49 -10.22 4.54
N GLY A 64 4.71 -9.95 3.49
CA GLY A 64 3.85 -10.92 2.82
C GLY A 64 2.44 -11.00 3.40
N SER A 65 2.12 -10.20 4.42
CA SER A 65 0.75 -9.96 4.88
C SER A 65 -0.05 -9.24 3.79
N PHE A 66 -1.35 -9.47 3.74
CA PHE A 66 -2.21 -8.78 2.77
C PHE A 66 -3.68 -8.85 3.17
N SER A 67 -4.47 -8.03 2.50
CA SER A 67 -5.92 -8.10 2.50
C SER A 67 -6.47 -8.17 1.07
N ILE A 68 -7.62 -8.84 0.91
CA ILE A 68 -8.35 -8.91 -0.36
C ILE A 68 -9.75 -8.34 -0.18
N GLY A 69 -10.26 -7.65 -1.20
CA GLY A 69 -11.59 -7.06 -1.19
C GLY A 69 -11.71 -5.78 -0.34
N THR A 70 -10.60 -5.27 0.18
CA THR A 70 -10.48 -4.01 0.95
C THR A 70 -10.26 -2.80 0.01
N GLY A 71 -10.63 -1.59 0.44
CA GLY A 71 -10.37 -0.33 -0.30
C GLY A 71 -11.63 0.37 -0.87
N GLU A 72 -11.54 1.68 -1.08
CA GLU A 72 -12.66 2.52 -1.51
C GLU A 72 -13.10 2.28 -2.96
N SER A 73 -14.27 1.66 -3.07
CA SER A 73 -15.50 2.02 -3.79
C SER A 73 -15.56 2.87 -5.09
N GLN A 74 -14.47 3.34 -5.70
CA GLN A 74 -14.52 4.19 -6.90
C GLN A 74 -14.06 3.43 -8.15
N GLY A 75 -14.74 2.34 -8.48
CA GLY A 75 -14.52 1.59 -9.72
C GLY A 75 -15.55 0.48 -9.90
N PRO A 76 -15.64 -0.19 -11.06
CA PRO A 76 -16.63 -1.24 -11.32
C PRO A 76 -16.52 -2.48 -10.40
N ASN A 77 -15.57 -2.49 -9.47
CA ASN A 77 -15.34 -3.53 -8.46
C ASN A 77 -15.31 -2.96 -7.03
N ALA A 78 -16.00 -1.83 -6.84
CA ALA A 78 -16.21 -1.14 -5.58
C ALA A 78 -16.73 -2.09 -4.49
N GLY A 79 -15.89 -2.37 -3.49
CA GLY A 79 -16.27 -3.00 -2.22
C GLY A 79 -16.98 -4.35 -2.39
N SER A 80 -16.20 -5.41 -2.57
CA SER A 80 -16.74 -6.76 -2.35
C SER A 80 -17.48 -6.77 -1.00
N PRO A 81 -18.69 -7.35 -0.90
CA PRO A 81 -19.36 -7.48 0.39
C PRO A 81 -18.54 -8.35 1.36
N TYR A 82 -17.53 -9.08 0.88
CA TYR A 82 -16.62 -9.89 1.68
C TYR A 82 -15.16 -9.48 1.50
N PHE A 83 -14.42 -9.50 2.59
CA PHE A 83 -12.97 -9.31 2.59
C PHE A 83 -12.31 -10.26 3.58
N ALA A 84 -11.01 -10.48 3.39
CA ALA A 84 -10.19 -11.27 4.29
C ALA A 84 -8.83 -10.61 4.49
N TYR A 85 -8.26 -10.82 5.68
CA TYR A 85 -6.89 -10.50 6.04
C TYR A 85 -6.09 -11.77 6.22
N VAL A 86 -4.83 -11.72 5.83
CA VAL A 86 -3.83 -12.74 6.08
C VAL A 86 -2.62 -12.04 6.67
N ASN A 87 -2.33 -12.32 7.93
CA ASN A 87 -1.22 -11.71 8.66
C ASN A 87 -0.13 -12.76 8.86
N VAL A 88 1.00 -12.59 8.18
CA VAL A 88 2.12 -13.51 8.26
C VAL A 88 2.70 -13.52 9.68
N VAL A 89 2.98 -14.72 10.19
CA VAL A 89 3.56 -14.86 11.53
C VAL A 89 5.02 -14.39 11.49
N PRO A 90 5.43 -13.43 12.35
CA PRO A 90 6.82 -12.97 12.40
C PRO A 90 7.80 -14.13 12.63
N GLY A 91 8.82 -14.23 11.79
CA GLY A 91 9.82 -15.30 11.86
C GLY A 91 9.37 -16.64 11.28
N ASN A 92 8.14 -16.74 10.74
CA ASN A 92 7.63 -17.92 10.07
C ASN A 92 6.79 -17.54 8.84
N SER A 93 7.46 -17.28 7.72
CA SER A 93 6.86 -16.83 6.46
C SER A 93 5.94 -17.86 5.78
N ASP A 94 5.92 -19.09 6.27
CA ASP A 94 5.11 -20.17 5.73
C ASP A 94 3.74 -20.27 6.41
N ASN A 95 3.55 -19.56 7.53
CA ASN A 95 2.32 -19.56 8.32
C ASN A 95 1.78 -18.14 8.49
N ALA A 96 0.46 -18.01 8.45
CA ALA A 96 -0.24 -16.77 8.69
C ALA A 96 -1.53 -17.02 9.45
N GLU A 97 -1.98 -16.05 10.22
CA GLU A 97 -3.33 -16.05 10.80
C GLU A 97 -4.27 -15.29 9.88
N ALA A 98 -5.44 -15.88 9.63
CA ALA A 98 -6.41 -15.32 8.70
C ALA A 98 -7.76 -15.02 9.37
N TRP A 99 -8.38 -13.93 8.94
CA TRP A 99 -9.71 -13.49 9.38
C TRP A 99 -10.51 -12.96 8.20
N TRP A 100 -11.83 -12.96 8.35
CA TRP A 100 -12.75 -12.41 7.35
C TRP A 100 -13.97 -11.81 8.04
N ASN A 101 -14.79 -11.13 7.26
CA ASN A 101 -15.92 -10.36 7.78
C ASN A 101 -17.19 -11.18 8.01
N GLU A 102 -17.31 -12.37 7.43
CA GLU A 102 -18.42 -13.36 7.51
C GLU A 102 -19.81 -12.84 7.12
N THR A 103 -20.24 -11.73 7.71
CA THR A 103 -21.43 -10.97 7.38
C THR A 103 -21.12 -9.99 6.25
N PRO A 104 -21.89 -10.01 5.15
CA PRO A 104 -21.66 -9.13 4.02
C PRO A 104 -21.72 -7.65 4.46
N ARG A 105 -20.75 -6.85 4.02
CA ARG A 105 -20.59 -5.42 4.33
C ARG A 105 -20.37 -5.08 5.82
N SER A 106 -20.07 -6.06 6.66
CA SER A 106 -19.52 -5.77 8.00
C SER A 106 -18.23 -4.96 7.85
N THR A 107 -18.01 -3.98 8.73
CA THR A 107 -16.82 -3.10 8.70
C THR A 107 -15.61 -3.71 9.39
N HIS A 108 -15.74 -4.91 9.98
CA HIS A 108 -14.66 -5.58 10.70
C HIS A 108 -14.53 -7.05 10.28
N ALA A 109 -13.28 -7.53 10.18
CA ALA A 109 -12.98 -8.96 10.04
C ALA A 109 -12.72 -9.57 11.43
N ASN A 110 -13.79 -9.97 12.11
CA ASN A 110 -13.73 -10.58 13.44
C ASN A 110 -13.78 -12.12 13.40
N SER A 111 -14.19 -12.71 12.29
CA SER A 111 -14.35 -14.17 12.19
C SER A 111 -13.03 -14.81 11.80
N SER A 112 -12.52 -15.71 12.63
CA SER A 112 -11.26 -16.41 12.36
C SER A 112 -11.43 -17.46 11.26
N LEU A 113 -10.45 -17.54 10.36
CA LEU A 113 -10.25 -18.62 9.40
C LEU A 113 -9.19 -19.62 9.89
N GLY A 114 -8.54 -19.34 11.02
CA GLY A 114 -7.43 -20.08 11.62
C GLY A 114 -6.09 -19.86 10.93
N THR A 115 -5.09 -20.61 11.36
CA THR A 115 -3.76 -20.64 10.73
C THR A 115 -3.87 -21.20 9.31
N VAL A 116 -3.30 -20.48 8.36
CA VAL A 116 -3.21 -20.87 6.95
C VAL A 116 -1.74 -20.98 6.55
N THR A 117 -1.47 -21.85 5.59
CA THR A 117 -0.13 -22.04 5.02
C THR A 117 -0.08 -21.57 3.58
N ARG A 118 1.09 -21.10 3.17
CA ARG A 118 1.35 -20.68 1.81
C ARG A 118 1.30 -21.90 0.88
N SER A 119 0.47 -21.83 -0.16
CA SER A 119 0.43 -22.86 -1.22
C SER A 119 1.65 -22.74 -2.13
N ASN A 120 2.09 -23.86 -2.71
CA ASN A 120 3.22 -23.93 -3.65
C ASN A 120 3.08 -23.00 -4.86
N ASP A 121 1.85 -22.66 -5.26
CA ASP A 121 1.58 -21.73 -6.35
C ASP A 121 1.80 -20.25 -5.96
N ASN A 122 2.21 -19.98 -4.71
CA ASN A 122 2.50 -18.67 -4.09
C ASN A 122 1.39 -17.60 -4.13
N ALA A 123 0.31 -17.87 -4.86
CA ALA A 123 -0.84 -17.01 -5.03
C ALA A 123 -1.94 -17.27 -3.99
N CYS A 124 -1.77 -18.26 -3.11
CA CYS A 124 -2.81 -18.71 -2.19
C CYS A 124 -2.28 -19.02 -0.78
N TRP A 125 -3.12 -18.74 0.20
CA TRP A 125 -3.00 -19.21 1.58
C TRP A 125 -4.19 -20.10 1.91
N ILE A 126 -3.90 -21.30 2.43
CA ILE A 126 -4.88 -22.37 2.54
C ILE A 126 -4.84 -23.09 3.89
N ASN A 127 -5.98 -23.62 4.28
CA ASN A 127 -6.10 -24.69 5.27
C ASN A 127 -7.32 -25.55 4.93
N ALA A 128 -7.76 -26.42 5.85
CA ALA A 128 -8.93 -27.29 5.63
C ALA A 128 -10.24 -26.50 5.40
N ARG A 129 -10.33 -25.28 5.94
CA ARG A 129 -11.52 -24.44 5.93
C ARG A 129 -11.50 -23.39 4.83
N ALA A 130 -10.35 -22.78 4.62
CA ALA A 130 -10.21 -21.54 3.86
C ALA A 130 -9.24 -21.69 2.69
N LYS A 131 -9.56 -20.99 1.60
CA LYS A 131 -8.64 -20.71 0.50
C LYS A 131 -8.74 -19.23 0.15
N ILE A 132 -7.63 -18.53 0.33
CA ILE A 132 -7.50 -17.08 0.17
C ILE A 132 -6.43 -16.86 -0.88
N CYS A 133 -6.82 -16.39 -2.06
CA CYS A 133 -5.90 -16.24 -3.17
C CYS A 133 -5.99 -14.87 -3.83
N TRP A 134 -4.90 -14.46 -4.44
CA TRP A 134 -4.90 -13.39 -5.43
C TRP A 134 -3.81 -13.58 -6.48
N SER A 135 -4.05 -13.09 -7.69
CA SER A 135 -3.07 -13.01 -8.77
C SER A 135 -3.22 -11.70 -9.53
N LYS A 136 -2.11 -11.19 -10.07
CA LYS A 136 -2.17 -10.07 -11.02
C LYS A 136 -2.96 -10.48 -12.28
N PHE A 137 -3.52 -9.49 -12.97
CA PHE A 137 -4.19 -9.66 -14.26
C PHE A 137 -3.20 -10.01 -15.37
#